data_AF-A0A348NS36-F1
#
_entry.id   AF-A0A348NS36-F1
#
_cell.length_a   1.000
_cell.length_b   1.000
_cell.length_c   1.000
_cell.angle_alpha   90.00
_cell.angle_beta   90.00
_cell.angle_gamma   90.00
#
_symmetry.space_group_name_H-M   'P 1'
#
loop_
_entity.id
_entity.type
_entity.pdbx_description
1 polymer ?
#
loop_
_entity_poly.entity_id
_entity_poly.type
_entity_poly.pdbx_seq_one_letter_code
_entity_poly.pdbx_strand_id
1 'polypeptide(L)'
;MPTTRRRHAVTETDEIALALDAAARLWPELRDDRTALLRKVIAQGAESIERRAAAHSSTRLRAIRTGAGALTGVYSPGEAQRLRDEWPE
;
A
#
# COMPACT_ATOMS: atom_id res chain seq x y z
N MET A 1 -27.72 -3.66 -23.09
CA MET A 1 -26.32 -4.10 -22.89
C MET A 1 -25.99 -4.07 -21.40
N PRO A 2 -26.03 -5.20 -20.67
CA PRO A 2 -25.50 -5.26 -19.32
C PRO A 2 -23.96 -5.19 -19.38
N THR A 3 -23.37 -4.18 -18.77
CA THR A 3 -21.91 -4.07 -18.67
C THR A 3 -21.38 -5.09 -17.66
N THR A 4 -20.36 -5.88 -18.01
CA THR A 4 -19.71 -6.87 -17.12
C THR A 4 -19.09 -6.25 -15.86
N ARG A 5 -18.92 -4.93 -15.83
CA ARG A 5 -18.29 -4.19 -14.72
C ARG A 5 -19.28 -3.96 -13.57
N ARG A 6 -18.82 -4.22 -12.33
CA ARG A 6 -19.56 -3.91 -11.11
C ARG A 6 -19.79 -2.40 -11.01
N ARG A 7 -21.02 -2.00 -10.69
CA ARG A 7 -21.38 -0.60 -10.44
C ARG A 7 -21.18 -0.28 -8.97
N HIS A 8 -20.56 0.86 -8.70
CA HIS A 8 -20.44 1.43 -7.36
C HIS A 8 -21.19 2.76 -7.35
N ALA A 9 -22.28 2.82 -6.60
CA ALA A 9 -22.98 4.08 -6.36
C ALA A 9 -22.19 4.88 -5.33
N VAL A 10 -21.88 6.14 -5.64
CA VAL A 10 -21.17 7.05 -4.75
C VAL A 10 -22.04 8.29 -4.60
N THR A 11 -22.37 8.64 -3.36
CA THR A 11 -22.99 9.92 -3.03
C THR A 11 -21.90 10.96 -2.91
N GLU A 12 -22.05 12.08 -3.59
CA GLU A 12 -21.13 13.21 -3.47
C GLU A 12 -21.33 13.89 -2.11
N THR A 13 -20.41 13.62 -1.18
CA THR A 13 -20.30 14.34 0.09
C THR A 13 -19.51 15.63 -0.11
N ASP A 14 -19.52 16.52 0.89
CA ASP A 14 -18.74 17.77 0.84
C ASP A 14 -17.25 17.53 0.59
N GLU A 15 -16.67 16.48 1.20
CA GLU A 15 -15.28 16.10 0.98
C GLU A 15 -15.01 15.67 -0.47
N ILE A 16 -15.92 14.88 -1.05
CA ILE A 16 -15.82 14.46 -2.46
C ILE A 16 -15.99 15.69 -3.35
N ALA A 17 -16.92 16.58 -3.04
CA ALA A 17 -17.14 17.79 -3.82
C ALA A 17 -15.87 18.66 -3.89
N LEU A 18 -15.24 18.91 -2.74
CA LEU A 18 -13.98 19.64 -2.65
C LEU A 18 -12.85 18.96 -3.42
N ALA A 19 -12.76 17.63 -3.35
CA ALA A 19 -11.76 16.86 -4.09
C ALA A 19 -11.97 16.97 -5.61
N LEU A 20 -13.23 16.92 -6.07
CA LEU A 20 -13.55 17.08 -7.49
C LEU A 20 -13.31 18.51 -7.97
N ASP A 21 -13.57 19.52 -7.16
CA ASP A 21 -13.29 20.91 -7.50
C ASP A 21 -11.77 21.17 -7.59
N ALA A 22 -10.98 20.52 -6.74
CA ALA A 22 -9.53 20.50 -6.87
C ALA A 22 -9.07 19.76 -8.12
N ALA A 23 -9.69 18.63 -8.44
CA ALA A 23 -9.43 17.87 -9.66
C ALA A 23 -9.74 18.70 -10.91
N ALA A 24 -10.84 19.47 -10.92
CA ALA A 24 -11.23 20.33 -12.04
C ALA A 24 -10.21 21.44 -12.34
N ARG A 25 -9.45 21.89 -11.32
CA ARG A 25 -8.34 22.84 -11.52
C ARG A 25 -7.13 22.19 -12.18
N LEU A 26 -6.90 20.89 -11.93
CA LEU A 26 -5.80 20.12 -12.52
C LEU A 26 -6.13 19.55 -13.91
N TRP A 27 -7.41 19.25 -14.15
CA TRP A 27 -7.94 18.76 -15.43
C TRP A 27 -9.09 19.67 -15.91
N PRO A 28 -8.79 20.88 -16.39
CA PRO A 28 -9.81 21.84 -16.83
C PRO A 28 -10.71 21.31 -17.96
N GLU A 29 -10.17 20.42 -18.80
CA GLU A 29 -10.89 19.76 -19.89
C GLU A 29 -12.02 18.84 -19.41
N LEU A 30 -12.02 18.45 -18.13
CA LEU A 30 -13.03 17.60 -17.50
C LEU A 30 -13.89 18.37 -16.49
N ARG A 31 -13.76 19.70 -16.37
CA ARG A 31 -14.39 20.49 -15.30
C ARG A 31 -15.92 20.31 -15.18
N ASP A 32 -16.59 20.09 -16.31
CA ASP A 32 -18.04 19.94 -16.38
C ASP A 32 -18.49 18.47 -16.33
N ASP A 33 -17.56 17.50 -16.25
CA ASP A 33 -17.82 16.07 -16.09
C ASP A 33 -17.26 15.55 -14.75
N ARG A 34 -18.07 15.71 -13.69
CA ARG A 34 -17.74 15.23 -12.33
C ARG A 34 -17.48 13.73 -12.29
N THR A 35 -18.12 12.93 -13.15
CA THR A 35 -17.90 11.48 -13.18
C THR A 35 -16.54 11.13 -13.81
N ALA A 36 -16.11 11.86 -14.84
CA ALA A 36 -14.74 11.74 -15.37
C ALA A 36 -13.69 12.18 -14.36
N LEU A 37 -13.91 13.29 -13.66
CA LEU A 37 -13.04 13.75 -12.58
C LEU A 37 -12.93 12.71 -11.45
N LEU A 38 -14.05 12.12 -11.02
CA LEU A 38 -14.05 11.08 -10.00
C LEU A 38 -13.21 9.87 -10.43
N ARG A 39 -13.33 9.45 -11.69
CA ARG A 39 -12.49 8.36 -12.24
C ARG A 39 -11.00 8.73 -12.22
N LYS A 40 -10.65 9.97 -12.56
CA LYS A 40 -9.25 10.45 -12.52
C LYS A 40 -8.70 10.49 -11.10
N VAL A 41 -9.48 11.00 -10.14
CA VAL A 41 -9.11 11.02 -8.72
C VAL A 41 -8.87 9.61 -8.19
N ILE A 42 -9.78 8.67 -8.50
CA ILE A 42 -9.63 7.26 -8.09
C ILE A 42 -8.38 6.64 -8.71
N ALA A 43 -8.11 6.87 -10.00
CA ALA A 43 -6.92 6.35 -10.67
C ALA A 43 -5.63 6.89 -10.02
N GLN A 44 -5.54 8.20 -9.78
CA GLN A 44 -4.39 8.81 -9.11
C GLN A 44 -4.25 8.33 -7.65
N GLY A 45 -5.37 8.10 -6.96
CA GLY A 45 -5.39 7.50 -5.63
C GLY A 45 -4.87 6.07 -5.61
N ALA A 46 -5.23 5.25 -6.61
CA ALA A 46 -4.75 3.87 -6.74
C ALA A 46 -3.22 3.82 -6.88
N GLU A 47 -2.63 4.66 -7.72
CA GLU A 47 -1.17 4.74 -7.84
C GLU A 47 -0.49 5.11 -6.51
N SER A 48 -1.11 6.00 -5.73
CA SER A 48 -0.60 6.39 -4.40
C SER A 48 -0.63 5.21 -3.42
N ILE A 49 -1.73 4.43 -3.43
CA ILE A 49 -1.88 3.22 -2.61
C ILE A 49 -0.81 2.20 -2.99
N GLU A 50 -0.60 1.94 -4.28
CA GLU A 50 0.41 1.01 -4.78
C GLU A 50 1.83 1.43 -4.36
N ARG A 51 2.18 2.72 -4.51
CA ARG A 51 3.47 3.25 -4.05
C ARG A 51 3.67 3.04 -2.55
N ARG A 52 2.64 3.27 -1.73
CA ARG A 52 2.71 3.03 -0.28
C ARG A 52 2.87 1.54 0.06
N ALA A 53 2.16 0.66 -0.64
CA ALA A 53 2.29 -0.78 -0.47
C ALA A 53 3.70 -1.29 -0.85
N ALA A 54 4.27 -0.77 -1.94
CA ALA A 54 5.63 -1.07 -2.36
C ALA A 54 6.67 -0.58 -1.34
N ALA A 55 6.52 0.65 -0.83
CA ALA A 55 7.39 1.21 0.20
C ALA A 55 7.36 0.39 1.51
N HIS A 56 6.16 -0.05 1.92
CA HIS A 56 6.00 -0.91 3.09
C HIS A 56 6.70 -2.27 2.89
N SER A 57 6.51 -2.88 1.72
CA SER A 57 7.16 -4.16 1.37
C SER A 57 8.69 -4.03 1.33
N SER A 58 9.21 -2.95 0.76
CA SER A 58 10.65 -2.65 0.74
C SER A 58 11.22 -2.47 2.15
N THR A 59 10.51 -1.75 3.02
CA THR A 59 10.90 -1.57 4.43
C THR A 59 10.97 -2.91 5.17
N ARG A 60 9.97 -3.78 4.98
CA ARG A 60 9.96 -5.12 5.57
C ARG A 60 11.14 -5.97 5.08
N LEU A 61 11.37 -6.00 3.76
CA LEU A 61 12.49 -6.75 3.18
C LEU A 61 13.84 -6.25 3.65
N ARG A 62 14.01 -4.92 3.81
CA ARG A 62 15.22 -4.34 4.38
C ARG A 62 15.46 -4.81 5.80
N ALA A 63 14.43 -4.77 6.66
CA ALA A 63 14.54 -5.26 8.04
C ALA A 63 14.94 -6.74 8.10
N ILE A 64 14.32 -7.59 7.26
CA ILE A 64 14.69 -9.01 7.15
C ILE A 64 16.14 -9.17 6.72
N ARG A 65 16.59 -8.47 5.68
CA ARG A 65 17.99 -8.56 5.19
C ARG A 65 19.00 -8.07 6.21
N THR A 66 18.68 -7.01 6.96
CA THR A 66 19.55 -6.50 8.01
C THR A 66 19.68 -7.49 9.18
N GLY A 67 18.60 -8.18 9.55
CA GLY A 67 18.65 -9.20 10.61
C GLY A 67 19.23 -10.54 10.13
N ALA A 68 19.01 -10.90 8.86
CA ALA A 68 19.46 -12.17 8.29
C ALA A 68 21.00 -12.23 8.26
N GLY A 69 21.55 -13.17 9.02
CA GLY A 69 23.01 -13.36 9.09
C GLY A 69 23.75 -12.37 10.00
N ALA A 70 23.04 -11.46 10.68
CA ALA A 70 23.66 -10.54 11.64
C ALA A 70 24.35 -11.27 12.82
N LEU A 71 23.94 -12.51 13.09
CA LEU A 71 24.51 -13.36 14.13
C LEU A 71 25.32 -14.54 13.57
N THR A 72 25.61 -14.53 12.26
CA THR A 72 26.44 -15.59 11.66
C THR A 72 27.85 -15.53 12.26
N GLY A 73 28.31 -16.65 12.81
CA GLY A 73 29.62 -16.77 13.46
C GLY A 73 29.66 -16.30 14.92
N VAL A 74 28.56 -15.76 15.47
CA VAL A 74 28.47 -15.40 16.90
C VAL A 74 28.37 -16.65 17.79
N TYR A 75 27.68 -17.69 17.30
CA TYR A 75 27.53 -18.95 18.01
C TYR A 75 28.58 -19.95 17.56
N SER A 76 29.29 -20.54 18.53
CA SER A 76 30.21 -21.64 18.28
C SER A 76 29.48 -22.88 17.76
N PRO A 77 30.16 -23.76 17.01
CA PRO A 77 29.59 -25.05 16.63
C PRO A 77 29.06 -25.82 17.85
N GLY A 78 27.81 -26.27 17.80
CA GLY A 78 27.16 -27.02 18.90
C GLY A 78 26.37 -26.17 19.91
N GLU A 79 26.48 -24.84 19.90
CA GLU A 79 25.79 -23.98 20.87
C GLU A 79 24.26 -24.06 20.81
N ALA A 80 23.70 -24.30 19.62
CA ALA A 80 22.26 -24.47 19.46
C ALA A 80 21.73 -25.73 20.15
N GLN A 81 22.57 -26.75 20.37
CA GLN A 81 22.20 -27.95 21.13
C GLN A 81 22.34 -27.67 22.63
N ARG A 82 23.46 -27.06 23.05
CA ARG A 82 23.68 -26.66 24.46
C ARG A 82 22.54 -25.80 25.01
N LEU A 83 22.07 -24.81 24.25
CA LEU A 83 20.94 -23.96 24.64
C LEU A 83 19.60 -24.71 24.73
N ARG A 84 19.41 -25.76 23.92
CA ARG A 84 18.21 -26.60 23.97
C ARG A 84 18.22 -27.54 25.17
N ASP A 85 19.40 -28.04 25.53
CA ASP A 85 19.59 -28.90 26.69
C ASP A 85 19.41 -28.15 28.03
N GLU A 86 19.49 -26.81 28.01
CA GLU A 86 19.25 -25.93 29.18
C GLU A 86 17.76 -25.62 29.43
N TRP A 87 16.85 -25.96 28.50
CA TRP A 87 15.42 -25.75 28.71
C TRP A 87 14.80 -26.90 29.51
N PRO A 88 14.10 -26.62 30.62
CA PRO A 88 13.32 -27.64 31.32
C PRO A 88 12.12 -28.06 30.47
N GLU A 89 11.66 -29.30 30.68
CA GLU A 89 10.52 -29.93 29.99
C GLU A 89 9.22 -29.11 30.04
#